data_AF-A0A9E3ERB4-F1
#
_entry.id   AF-A0A9E3ERB4-F1
#
_cell.length_a   1.000
_cell.length_b   1.000
_cell.length_c   1.000
_cell.angle_alpha   90.00
_cell.angle_beta   90.00
_cell.angle_gamma   90.00
#
_symmetry.space_group_name_H-M   'P 1'
#
loop_
_entity.id
_entity.type
_entity.pdbx_description
1 polymer ?
#
loop_
_entity_poly.entity_id
_entity_poly.type
_entity_poly.pdbx_seq_one_letter_code
_entity_poly.pdbx_strand_id
1 'polypeptide(L)'
;MTSAPAAKRRAAVWPLLTGVAVLAGCTAAGIGALSLASALTATGLPDPGPVTTLGLPFVRAAGEIAAVVAVGAFLLAAFLVPPQPSGVLDVDGYRAVRIGTVAAG
;
A
#
# COMPACT_ATOMS: atom_id res chain seq x y z
N MET A 1 -11.78 -34.34 9.43
CA MET A 1 -10.67 -33.37 9.60
C MET A 1 -9.89 -33.35 8.30
N THR A 2 -10.19 -32.41 7.40
CA THR A 2 -9.59 -32.38 6.06
C THR A 2 -9.10 -30.96 5.77
N SER A 3 -7.84 -30.70 6.14
CA SER A 3 -7.20 -29.39 6.10
C SER A 3 -6.32 -29.26 4.86
N ALA A 4 -6.88 -28.97 3.68
CA ALA A 4 -6.09 -28.60 2.51
C ALA A 4 -6.89 -27.79 1.46
N PRO A 5 -7.02 -26.45 1.62
CA PRO A 5 -6.90 -25.58 0.43
C PRO A 5 -6.23 -24.20 0.67
N ALA A 6 -5.89 -23.85 1.91
CA ALA A 6 -5.45 -22.49 2.26
C ALA A 6 -4.12 -22.08 1.61
N ALA A 7 -3.17 -23.02 1.49
CA ALA A 7 -1.86 -22.77 0.90
C ALA A 7 -1.95 -22.44 -0.61
N LYS A 8 -2.78 -23.19 -1.37
CA LYS A 8 -3.00 -22.93 -2.81
C LYS A 8 -3.67 -21.58 -3.06
N ARG A 9 -4.64 -21.17 -2.24
CA ARG A 9 -5.27 -19.85 -2.36
C ARG A 9 -4.29 -18.72 -2.06
N ARG A 10 -3.44 -18.85 -1.03
CA ARG A 10 -2.37 -17.87 -0.75
C ARG A 10 -1.40 -17.70 -1.91
N ALA A 11 -1.04 -18.81 -2.58
CA ALA A 11 -0.14 -18.79 -3.73
C ALA A 11 -0.74 -18.07 -4.95
N ALA A 12 -2.06 -18.14 -5.16
CA ALA A 12 -2.74 -17.48 -6.27
C ALA A 12 -3.05 -15.99 -6.02
N VAL A 13 -3.16 -15.57 -4.75
CA VAL A 13 -3.45 -14.17 -4.38
C VAL A 13 -2.24 -13.25 -4.60
N TRP A 14 -1.03 -13.74 -4.33
CA TRP A 14 0.20 -12.98 -4.53
C TRP A 14 0.38 -12.41 -5.96
N PRO A 15 0.30 -13.22 -7.03
CA PRO A 15 0.46 -12.72 -8.39
C PRO A 15 -0.62 -11.69 -8.77
N LEU A 16 -1.86 -11.89 -8.30
CA LEU A 16 -2.95 -10.93 -8.51
C LEU A 16 -2.68 -9.59 -7.80
N LEU A 17 -2.26 -9.64 -6.53
CA LEU A 17 -1.94 -8.42 -5.77
C LEU A 17 -0.74 -7.68 -6.37
N THR A 18 0.29 -8.39 -6.84
CA THR A 18 1.37 -7.75 -7.60
C THR A 18 0.87 -7.15 -8.90
N GLY A 19 -0.04 -7.80 -9.63
CA GLY A 19 -0.63 -7.24 -10.84
C GLY A 19 -1.40 -5.94 -10.58
N VAL A 20 -2.22 -5.92 -9.51
CA VAL A 20 -2.94 -4.71 -9.09
C VAL A 20 -1.98 -3.61 -8.63
N ALA A 21 -0.92 -3.94 -7.89
CA ALA A 21 0.09 -2.98 -7.47
C ALA A 21 0.84 -2.36 -8.66
N VAL A 22 1.21 -3.17 -9.65
CA VAL A 22 1.83 -2.69 -10.89
C VAL A 22 0.88 -1.79 -11.66
N LEU A 23 -0.38 -2.19 -11.83
CA LEU A 23 -1.39 -1.38 -12.51
C LEU A 23 -1.60 -0.03 -11.81
N ALA A 24 -1.76 -0.04 -10.48
CA ALA A 24 -1.90 1.17 -9.68
C ALA A 24 -0.66 2.08 -9.80
N GLY A 25 0.55 1.49 -9.74
CA GLY A 25 1.80 2.21 -9.92
C GLY A 25 1.94 2.84 -11.31
N CYS A 26 1.53 2.13 -12.37
CA CYS A 26 1.50 2.67 -13.74
C CYS A 26 0.51 3.83 -13.86
N THR A 27 -0.68 3.72 -13.27
CA THR A 27 -1.68 4.80 -13.28
C THR A 27 -1.17 6.03 -12.53
N ALA A 28 -0.58 5.86 -11.35
CA ALA A 28 -0.01 6.95 -10.58
C ALA A 28 1.16 7.64 -11.31
N ALA A 29 2.04 6.86 -11.95
CA ALA A 29 3.13 7.39 -12.77
C ALA A 29 2.60 8.16 -13.99
N GLY A 30 1.56 7.67 -14.65
CA GLY A 30 0.91 8.36 -15.77
C GLY A 30 0.29 9.70 -15.37
N ILE A 31 -0.41 9.74 -14.23
CA ILE A 31 -0.97 10.98 -13.67
C ILE A 31 0.17 11.95 -13.29
N GLY A 32 1.22 11.45 -12.66
CA GLY A 32 2.41 12.22 -12.28
C GLY A 32 3.12 12.85 -13.48
N ALA A 33 3.31 12.09 -14.57
CA ALA A 33 3.95 12.58 -15.79
C ALA A 33 3.16 13.71 -16.45
N LEU A 34 1.84 13.58 -16.56
CA LEU A 34 0.97 14.58 -17.19
C LEU A 34 0.80 15.83 -16.32
N SER A 35 0.75 15.67 -14.99
CA SER A 35 0.58 16.79 -14.06
C SER A 35 1.88 17.58 -13.86
N LEU A 36 3.04 16.93 -13.77
CA LEU A 36 4.31 17.60 -13.55
C LEU A 36 4.78 18.41 -14.76
N ALA A 37 4.57 17.89 -15.97
CA ALA A 37 4.86 18.63 -17.21
C ALA A 37 4.06 19.94 -17.30
N SER A 38 2.79 19.91 -16.86
CA SER A 38 1.91 21.08 -16.81
C SER A 38 2.34 22.08 -15.71
N ALA A 39 2.86 21.60 -14.58
CA ALA A 39 3.33 22.45 -13.49
C ALA A 39 4.68 23.13 -13.79
N LEU A 40 5.61 22.41 -14.43
CA LEU A 40 6.94 22.94 -14.81
C LEU A 40 6.83 23.98 -15.93
N THR A 41 5.99 23.73 -16.93
CA THR A 41 5.72 24.71 -18.01
C THR A 41 5.04 25.97 -17.51
N ALA A 42 4.16 25.88 -16.50
CA ALA A 42 3.52 27.03 -15.89
C ALA A 42 4.45 27.87 -14.99
N THR A 43 5.52 27.27 -14.45
CA THR A 43 6.43 27.92 -13.48
C THR A 43 7.78 28.32 -14.06
N GLY A 44 8.10 27.88 -15.29
CA GLY A 44 9.35 28.22 -15.99
C GLY A 44 10.59 27.56 -15.40
N LEU A 45 10.43 26.53 -14.56
CA LEU A 45 11.56 25.82 -13.96
C LEU A 45 12.27 24.92 -14.99
N PRO A 46 13.61 24.82 -14.91
CA PRO A 46 14.38 23.87 -15.70
C PRO A 46 13.91 22.43 -15.47
N ASP A 47 13.92 21.62 -16.53
CA ASP A 47 13.46 20.23 -16.50
C ASP A 47 14.36 19.37 -15.58
N PRO A 48 13.83 18.73 -14.52
CA PRO A 48 14.63 18.00 -13.52
C PRO A 48 15.07 16.59 -13.98
N GLY A 49 14.80 16.26 -15.25
CA GLY A 49 15.11 14.97 -15.87
C GLY A 49 14.05 13.87 -15.59
N PRO A 50 13.99 12.83 -16.45
CA PRO A 50 12.91 11.83 -16.43
C PRO A 50 12.88 10.99 -15.16
N VAL A 51 14.03 10.75 -14.53
CA VAL A 51 14.13 9.99 -13.27
C VAL A 51 13.38 10.71 -12.14
N THR A 52 13.55 12.02 -12.02
CA THR A 52 12.90 12.85 -11.00
C THR A 52 11.42 13.03 -11.31
N THR A 53 11.10 13.23 -12.60
CA THR A 53 9.72 13.42 -13.08
C THR A 53 8.81 12.22 -12.82
N LEU A 54 9.35 11.00 -12.93
CA LEU A 54 8.58 9.77 -12.70
C LEU A 54 8.80 9.19 -11.30
N GLY A 55 10.00 9.31 -10.75
CA GLY A 55 10.39 8.70 -9.48
C GLY A 55 9.68 9.32 -8.28
N LEU A 56 9.56 10.66 -8.22
CA LEU A 56 8.90 11.35 -7.11
C LEU A 56 7.41 10.97 -6.98
N PRO A 57 6.58 11.05 -8.04
CA PRO A 57 5.19 10.62 -7.98
C PRO A 57 5.04 9.14 -7.63
N PHE A 58 5.94 8.28 -8.13
CA PHE A 58 5.92 6.85 -7.81
C PHE A 58 6.16 6.58 -6.32
N VAL A 59 7.24 7.15 -5.75
CA VAL A 59 7.57 6.96 -4.32
C VAL A 59 6.49 7.57 -3.44
N ARG A 60 5.93 8.73 -3.82
CA ARG A 60 4.81 9.35 -3.12
C ARG A 60 3.60 8.43 -3.10
N ALA A 61 3.18 7.91 -4.25
CA ALA A 61 2.03 7.02 -4.34
C ALA A 61 2.25 5.73 -3.53
N ALA A 62 3.47 5.16 -3.57
CA ALA A 62 3.84 4.02 -2.75
C ALA A 62 3.71 4.32 -1.24
N GLY A 63 4.18 5.50 -0.81
CA GLY A 63 4.07 5.98 0.57
C GLY A 63 2.62 6.22 1.00
N GLU A 64 1.78 6.78 0.13
CA GLU A 64 0.35 7.00 0.41
C GLU A 64 -0.40 5.67 0.59
N ILE A 65 -0.12 4.67 -0.26
CA ILE A 65 -0.70 3.32 -0.12
C ILE A 65 -0.23 2.67 1.18
N ALA A 66 1.07 2.74 1.47
CA ALA A 66 1.66 2.20 2.70
C ALA A 66 1.02 2.84 3.95
N ALA A 67 0.85 4.17 3.94
CA ALA A 67 0.22 4.89 5.03
C ALA A 67 -1.25 4.49 5.23
N VAL A 68 -2.04 4.39 4.17
CA VAL A 68 -3.46 3.97 4.26
C VAL A 68 -3.59 2.55 4.80
N VAL A 69 -2.73 1.63 4.35
CA VAL A 69 -2.71 0.24 4.85
C VAL A 69 -2.31 0.22 6.33
N ALA A 70 -1.28 0.97 6.73
CA ALA A 70 -0.84 1.04 8.11
C ALA A 70 -1.95 1.57 9.03
N VAL A 71 -2.52 2.71 8.69
CA VAL A 71 -3.60 3.35 9.47
C VAL A 71 -4.82 2.43 9.56
N GLY A 72 -5.27 1.86 8.44
CA GLY A 72 -6.42 0.95 8.42
C GLY A 72 -6.18 -0.30 9.27
N ALA A 73 -4.99 -0.88 9.20
CA ALA A 73 -4.64 -2.06 9.98
C ALA A 73 -4.56 -1.76 11.49
N PHE A 74 -4.00 -0.62 11.89
CA PHE A 74 -3.97 -0.22 13.29
C PHE A 74 -5.36 0.14 13.83
N LEU A 75 -6.20 0.83 13.05
CA LEU A 75 -7.58 1.12 13.44
C LEU A 75 -8.41 -0.17 13.59
N LEU A 76 -8.24 -1.13 12.68
CA LEU A 76 -8.86 -2.46 12.79
C LEU A 76 -8.46 -3.12 14.12
N ALA A 77 -7.15 -3.17 14.41
CA ALA A 77 -6.62 -3.76 15.63
C ALA A 77 -7.10 -3.06 16.90
N ALA A 78 -7.23 -1.73 16.87
CA ALA A 78 -7.56 -0.92 18.03
C ALA A 78 -9.06 -0.89 18.35
N PHE A 79 -9.93 -0.86 17.34
CA PHE A 79 -11.34 -0.55 17.53
C PHE A 79 -12.32 -1.61 17.01
N LEU A 80 -11.93 -2.42 16.02
CA LEU A 80 -12.84 -3.34 15.36
C LEU A 80 -12.61 -4.81 15.76
N VAL A 81 -11.56 -5.09 16.54
CA VAL A 81 -11.31 -6.43 17.09
C VAL A 81 -11.99 -6.55 18.46
N PRO A 82 -12.80 -7.60 18.68
CA PRO A 82 -13.50 -7.79 19.95
C PRO A 82 -12.52 -7.98 21.11
N PRO A 83 -12.85 -7.45 22.31
CA PRO A 83 -11.99 -7.60 23.48
C PRO A 83 -11.95 -9.07 23.92
N GLN A 84 -10.74 -9.57 24.19
CA GLN A 84 -10.55 -10.94 24.66
C GLN A 84 -10.47 -10.99 26.19
N PRO A 85 -10.96 -12.07 26.85
CA PRO A 85 -10.87 -12.23 28.30
C PRO A 85 -9.43 -12.22 28.83
N SER A 86 -8.46 -12.58 28.00
CA SER A 86 -7.04 -12.58 28.32
C SER A 86 -6.42 -11.19 28.42
N GLY A 87 -7.12 -10.14 27.98
CA GLY A 87 -6.60 -8.77 27.90
C GLY A 87 -5.61 -8.54 26.75
N VAL A 88 -5.46 -9.51 25.84
CA VAL A 88 -4.57 -9.44 24.67
C VAL A 88 -5.39 -9.38 23.38
N LEU A 89 -4.82 -8.88 22.28
CA LEU A 89 -5.47 -8.88 20.98
C LEU A 89 -5.77 -10.31 20.49
N ASP A 90 -6.93 -10.46 19.84
CA ASP A 90 -7.29 -11.68 19.11
C ASP A 90 -6.36 -11.90 17.88
N VAL A 91 -6.45 -13.07 17.25
CA VAL A 91 -5.69 -13.48 16.08
C VAL A 91 -5.74 -12.43 14.97
N ASP A 92 -6.92 -11.87 14.70
CA ASP A 92 -7.10 -10.85 13.66
C ASP A 92 -6.44 -9.52 14.07
N GLY A 93 -6.47 -9.17 15.34
CA GLY A 93 -5.77 -8.00 15.88
C GLY A 93 -4.26 -8.13 15.76
N TYR A 94 -3.67 -9.27 16.12
CA TYR A 94 -2.24 -9.51 15.93
C TYR A 94 -1.83 -9.50 14.45
N ARG A 95 -2.65 -10.05 13.56
CA ARG A 95 -2.41 -10.00 12.12
C ARG A 95 -2.45 -8.57 11.60
N ALA A 96 -3.42 -7.79 12.05
CA ALA A 96 -3.57 -6.40 11.68
C ALA A 96 -2.36 -5.57 12.15
N VAL A 97 -1.92 -5.72 13.41
CA VAL A 97 -0.69 -5.08 13.91
C VAL A 97 0.52 -5.47 13.06
N ARG A 98 0.67 -6.74 12.68
CA ARG A 98 1.78 -7.19 11.82
C ARG A 98 1.74 -6.58 10.43
N ILE A 99 0.56 -6.45 9.82
CA ILE A 99 0.41 -5.79 8.52
C ILE A 99 0.75 -4.32 8.65
N GLY A 100 0.25 -3.65 9.69
CA GLY A 100 0.51 -2.24 9.93
C GLY A 100 1.98 -1.93 10.17
N THR A 101 2.70 -2.76 10.91
CA THR A 101 4.15 -2.57 11.15
C THR A 101 4.98 -2.78 9.90
N VAL A 102 4.63 -3.73 9.04
CA VAL A 102 5.31 -3.91 7.73
C VAL A 102 5.02 -2.74 6.80
N ALA A 103 3.80 -2.18 6.83
CA ALA A 103 3.44 -1.05 5.98
C ALA A 103 4.03 0.29 6.46
N ALA A 104 4.32 0.44 7.76
CA ALA A 104 4.86 1.66 8.33
C ALA A 104 6.39 1.76 8.33
N GLY A 105 7.10 0.66 8.06
CA GLY A 105 8.57 0.58 8.02
C GLY A 105 9.12 0.76 6.62
#